data_AF-A0A931LPL3-F1
#
_entry.id   AF-A0A931LPL3-F1
#
_cell.length_a   1.000
_cell.length_b   1.000
_cell.length_c   1.000
_cell.angle_alpha   90.00
_cell.angle_beta   90.00
_cell.angle_gamma   90.00
#
_symmetry.space_group_name_H-M   'P 1'
#
loop_
_entity.id
_entity.type
_entity.pdbx_description
1 polymer ?
#
loop_
_entity_poly.entity_id
_entity_poly.type
_entity_poly.pdbx_seq_one_letter_code
_entity_poly.pdbx_strand_id
1 'polypeptide(L)'
;MAPRLADMIKKARRLAAERDRLVESLAADWTRALRGQRLARTDLEELWEALTEEAIRRAGPTFDQKWSAQAVRQEAEDVVGRVREKVEAALREP
;
A
#
# COMPACT_ATOMS: atom_id res chain seq x y z
N MET A 1 -15.81 -29.76 -5.83
CA MET A 1 -16.88 -28.76 -6.08
C MET A 1 -16.24 -27.41 -6.31
N ALA A 2 -16.53 -26.75 -7.44
CA ALA A 2 -16.06 -25.39 -7.68
C ALA A 2 -16.63 -24.43 -6.62
N PRO A 3 -15.84 -23.49 -6.08
CA PRO A 3 -16.36 -22.48 -5.16
C PRO A 3 -17.48 -21.69 -5.84
N ARG A 4 -18.58 -21.44 -5.13
CA ARG A 4 -19.69 -20.67 -5.68
C ARG A 4 -19.26 -19.22 -5.85
N LEU A 5 -19.64 -18.59 -6.96
CA LEU A 5 -19.32 -17.19 -7.29
C LEU A 5 -19.59 -16.23 -6.11
N ALA A 6 -20.69 -16.45 -5.37
CA ALA A 6 -21.04 -15.67 -4.19
C ALA A 6 -19.98 -15.71 -3.08
N ASP A 7 -19.34 -16.86 -2.87
CA ASP A 7 -18.30 -17.02 -1.84
C ASP A 7 -17.00 -16.33 -2.27
N MET A 8 -16.70 -16.35 -3.57
CA MET A 8 -15.57 -15.59 -4.14
C MET A 8 -15.77 -14.08 -4.00
N ILE A 9 -16.98 -13.58 -4.27
CA ILE A 9 -17.32 -12.16 -4.09
C ILE A 9 -17.18 -11.75 -2.62
N LYS A 10 -17.70 -12.55 -1.68
CA LYS A 10 -17.56 -12.29 -0.24
C LYS A 10 -16.09 -12.25 0.18
N LYS A 11 -15.29 -13.22 -0.29
CA LYS A 11 -13.86 -13.26 -0.01
C LYS A 11 -13.14 -12.03 -0.55
N ALA A 12 -13.39 -11.64 -1.80
CA ALA A 12 -12.81 -10.45 -2.42
C ALA A 12 -13.12 -9.18 -1.63
N ARG A 13 -14.39 -9.00 -1.23
CA ARG A 13 -14.81 -7.85 -0.40
C ARG A 13 -14.11 -7.83 0.96
N ARG A 14 -13.96 -8.98 1.61
CA ARG A 14 -13.26 -9.10 2.89
C ARG A 14 -11.80 -8.69 2.75
N LEU A 15 -11.11 -9.21 1.73
CA LEU A 15 -9.70 -8.88 1.46
C LEU A 15 -9.52 -7.39 1.14
N ALA A 16 -10.43 -6.80 0.36
CA ALA A 16 -10.41 -5.37 0.10
C ALA A 16 -10.52 -4.54 1.39
N ALA A 17 -11.48 -4.88 2.25
CA ALA A 17 -11.65 -4.20 3.54
C ALA A 17 -10.45 -4.39 4.48
N GLU A 18 -9.80 -5.55 4.44
CA GLU A 18 -8.58 -5.82 5.20
C GLU A 18 -7.40 -4.98 4.71
N ARG A 19 -7.19 -4.92 3.38
CA ARG A 19 -6.20 -4.03 2.76
C ARG A 19 -6.43 -2.58 3.18
N ASP A 20 -7.68 -2.11 3.09
CA ASP A 20 -7.99 -0.72 3.41
C ASP A 20 -7.68 -0.41 4.90
N ARG A 21 -7.97 -1.34 5.83
CA ARG A 21 -7.58 -1.20 7.24
C ARG A 21 -6.06 -1.17 7.44
N LEU A 22 -5.31 -2.01 6.71
CA LEU A 22 -3.85 -1.99 6.76
C LEU A 22 -3.28 -0.66 6.27
N VAL A 23 -3.84 -0.11 5.18
CA VAL A 23 -3.49 1.22 4.67
C VAL A 23 -3.73 2.31 5.72
N GLU A 24 -4.89 2.31 6.39
CA GLU A 24 -5.16 3.29 7.46
C GLU A 24 -4.17 3.18 8.62
N SER A 25 -3.89 1.95 9.09
CA SER A 25 -2.95 1.72 10.19
C SER A 25 -1.54 2.18 9.82
N LEU A 26 -1.07 1.82 8.63
CA LEU A 26 0.24 2.24 8.14
C LEU A 26 0.30 3.76 8.01
N ALA A 27 -0.72 4.39 7.44
CA ALA A 27 -0.76 5.85 7.32
C ALA A 27 -0.65 6.53 8.69
N ALA A 28 -1.38 6.05 9.70
CA ALA A 28 -1.30 6.61 11.06
C ALA A 28 0.10 6.48 11.67
N ASP A 29 0.75 5.34 11.49
CA ASP A 29 2.11 5.09 12.01
C ASP A 29 3.17 5.93 11.28
N TRP A 30 3.08 6.02 9.94
CA TRP A 30 3.95 6.88 9.14
C TRP A 30 3.78 8.35 9.47
N THR A 31 2.55 8.85 9.59
CA THR A 31 2.28 10.24 10.00
C THR A 31 2.91 10.51 11.36
N ARG A 32 2.74 9.61 12.34
CA ARG A 32 3.36 9.77 13.67
C ARG A 32 4.89 9.80 13.59
N ALA A 33 5.49 8.94 12.77
CA ALA A 33 6.93 8.88 12.61
C ALA A 33 7.50 10.13 11.92
N LEU A 34 6.85 10.62 10.87
CA LEU A 34 7.35 11.72 10.02
C LEU A 34 7.01 13.11 10.59
N ARG A 35 6.01 13.21 11.46
CA ARG A 35 5.60 14.50 12.05
C ARG A 35 6.76 15.14 12.81
N GLY A 36 7.02 16.41 12.50
CA GLY A 36 8.10 17.19 13.11
C GLY A 36 9.49 17.01 12.49
N GLN A 37 9.66 16.10 11.51
CA GLN A 37 10.96 15.87 10.87
C GLN A 37 11.37 16.94 9.83
N ARG A 38 10.48 17.90 9.50
CA ARG A 38 10.74 19.00 8.55
C ARG A 38 11.31 18.55 7.20
N LEU A 39 10.88 17.39 6.72
CA LEU A 39 11.30 16.83 5.43
C LEU A 39 10.90 17.75 4.28
N ALA A 40 11.79 17.93 3.31
CA ALA A 40 11.42 18.58 2.07
C ALA A 40 10.48 17.68 1.27
N ARG A 41 9.73 18.28 0.35
CA ARG A 41 8.84 17.53 -0.54
C ARG A 41 9.61 16.49 -1.35
N THR A 42 10.81 16.84 -1.82
CA THR A 42 11.66 15.95 -2.61
C THR A 42 12.12 14.73 -1.79
N ASP A 43 12.45 14.93 -0.51
CA ASP A 43 12.85 13.83 0.38
C ASP A 43 11.69 12.83 0.57
N LEU A 44 10.45 13.34 0.66
CA LEU A 44 9.26 12.49 0.73
C LEU A 44 9.00 11.75 -0.59
N GLU A 45 9.17 12.42 -1.73
CA GLU A 45 9.04 11.78 -3.05
C GLU A 45 10.04 10.62 -3.20
N GLU A 46 11.32 10.85 -2.90
CA GLU A 46 12.36 9.81 -2.94
C GLU A 46 12.06 8.65 -1.96
N LEU A 47 11.57 8.96 -0.75
CA LEU A 47 11.15 7.96 0.22
C LEU A 47 10.06 7.05 -0.33
N TRP A 48 9.01 7.63 -0.94
CA TRP A 48 7.90 6.85 -1.47
C TRP A 48 8.29 5.99 -2.68
N GLU A 49 9.16 6.51 -3.55
CA GLU A 49 9.73 5.76 -4.68
C GLU A 49 10.54 4.55 -4.18
N ALA A 50 11.44 4.77 -3.22
CA ALA A 50 12.25 3.71 -2.63
C ALA A 50 11.39 2.62 -1.95
N LEU A 51 10.34 3.01 -1.22
CA LEU A 51 9.41 2.08 -0.60
C LEU A 51 8.62 1.26 -1.62
N THR A 52 8.21 1.88 -2.73
CA THR A 52 7.48 1.20 -3.80
C THR A 52 8.36 0.14 -4.47
N GLU A 53 9.59 0.50 -4.83
CA GLU A 53 10.56 -0.45 -5.42
C GLU A 53 10.93 -1.58 -4.45
N GLU A 54 11.07 -1.28 -3.16
CA GLU A 54 11.27 -2.30 -2.12
C GLU A 54 10.09 -3.26 -2.03
N ALA A 55 8.86 -2.74 -2.03
CA ALA A 55 7.64 -3.55 -1.98
C ALA A 55 7.55 -4.49 -3.20
N ILE A 56 7.80 -3.97 -4.41
CA ILE A 56 7.82 -4.77 -5.64
C ILE A 56 8.86 -5.90 -5.54
N ARG A 57 10.08 -5.57 -5.10
CA ARG A 57 11.19 -6.53 -5.00
C ARG A 57 10.92 -7.62 -3.97
N ARG A 58 10.35 -7.27 -2.81
CA ARG A 58 9.99 -8.24 -1.75
C ARG A 58 8.78 -9.09 -2.08
N ALA A 59 7.88 -8.55 -2.89
CA ALA A 59 6.70 -9.29 -3.29
C ALA A 59 7.09 -10.40 -4.31
N GLY A 60 8.09 -10.16 -5.17
CA GLY A 60 8.61 -11.13 -6.15
C GLY A 60 8.82 -12.58 -5.66
N PRO A 61 9.56 -12.81 -4.55
CA PRO A 61 9.75 -14.15 -3.97
C PRO A 61 8.46 -14.82 -3.43
N THR A 62 7.42 -14.04 -3.13
CA THR A 62 6.17 -14.54 -2.51
C THR A 62 5.15 -14.95 -3.56
N PHE A 63 5.35 -14.60 -4.84
CA PHE A 63 4.44 -14.97 -5.91
C PHE A 63 4.72 -16.37 -6.43
N ASP A 64 3.82 -17.27 -6.05
CA ASP A 64 3.74 -18.66 -6.47
C ASP A 64 3.26 -18.78 -7.93
N GLN A 65 3.93 -18.10 -8.89
CA GLN A 65 3.65 -18.01 -10.33
C GLN A 65 2.24 -17.54 -10.76
N LYS A 66 1.35 -17.23 -9.81
CA LYS A 66 -0.07 -16.92 -10.09
C LYS A 66 -0.30 -15.49 -10.59
N TRP A 67 0.62 -14.56 -10.34
CA TRP A 67 0.43 -13.13 -10.61
C TRP A 67 1.53 -12.64 -11.55
N SER A 68 1.17 -11.80 -12.53
CA SER A 68 2.16 -11.20 -13.44
C SER A 68 2.96 -10.12 -12.70
N ALA A 69 4.23 -9.92 -13.07
CA ALA A 69 5.06 -8.85 -12.50
C ALA A 69 4.40 -7.46 -12.61
N GLN A 70 3.64 -7.23 -13.68
CA GLN A 70 2.87 -6.00 -13.87
C GLN A 70 1.74 -5.86 -12.84
N ALA A 71 1.00 -6.93 -12.54
CA ALA A 71 -0.06 -6.88 -11.53
C ALA A 71 0.49 -6.61 -10.13
N VAL A 72 1.67 -7.16 -9.83
CA VAL A 72 2.39 -6.89 -8.57
C VAL A 72 2.78 -5.43 -8.48
N ARG A 73 3.39 -4.90 -9.55
CA ARG A 73 3.78 -3.50 -9.61
C ARG A 73 2.59 -2.58 -9.39
N GLN A 74 1.48 -2.84 -10.10
CA GLN A 74 0.27 -2.04 -9.96
C GLN A 74 -0.26 -2.06 -8.52
N GLU A 75 -0.36 -3.23 -7.88
CA GLU A 75 -0.86 -3.29 -6.50
C GLU A 75 0.09 -2.59 -5.52
N ALA A 76 1.41 -2.70 -5.72
CA ALA A 76 2.38 -2.00 -4.88
C ALA A 76 2.26 -0.48 -5.02
N GLU A 77 2.19 0.02 -6.26
CA GLU A 77 1.97 1.44 -6.57
C GLU A 77 0.65 1.93 -5.98
N ASP A 78 -0.45 1.17 -6.12
CA ASP A 78 -1.76 1.52 -5.59
C ASP A 78 -1.78 1.59 -4.05
N VAL A 79 -1.18 0.59 -3.38
CA VAL A 79 -1.16 0.54 -1.90
C VAL A 79 -0.27 1.63 -1.34
N VAL A 80 0.94 1.80 -1.86
CA VAL A 80 1.86 2.85 -1.40
C VAL A 80 1.31 4.23 -1.72
N GLY A 81 0.71 4.41 -2.90
CA GLY A 81 0.03 5.64 -3.30
C GLY A 81 -1.05 6.07 -2.30
N ARG A 82 -1.91 5.14 -1.87
CA ARG A 82 -2.95 5.44 -0.86
C ARG A 82 -2.37 5.79 0.51
N VAL A 83 -1.30 5.11 0.94
CA VAL A 83 -0.61 5.45 2.18
C VAL A 83 -0.01 6.85 2.09
N ARG A 84 0.69 7.13 0.98
CA ARG A 84 1.28 8.45 0.68
C ARG A 84 0.24 9.56 0.75
N GLU A 85 -0.88 9.42 0.04
CA GLU A 85 -1.95 10.42 0.01
C GLU A 85 -2.44 10.78 1.42
N LYS A 86 -2.68 9.76 2.25
CA LYS A 86 -3.15 9.93 3.63
C LYS A 86 -2.10 10.59 4.52
N VAL A 87 -0.85 10.13 4.42
CA VAL A 87 0.26 10.65 5.22
C VAL A 87 0.51 12.12 4.87
N GLU A 88 0.65 12.43 3.59
CA GLU A 88 0.88 13.81 3.15
C GLU A 88 -0.28 14.74 3.49
N ALA A 89 -1.53 14.29 3.40
CA ALA A 89 -2.68 15.07 3.85
C ALA A 89 -2.58 15.39 5.35
N ALA A 90 -2.32 14.38 6.19
CA ALA A 90 -2.22 14.53 7.65
C ALA A 90 -0.97 15.28 8.13
N LEU A 91 0.07 15.42 7.28
CA LEU A 91 1.25 16.26 7.54
C LEU A 91 1.03 17.72 7.16
N ARG A 92 0.06 18.02 6.28
CA ARG A 92 -0.34 19.40 5.93
C ARG A 92 -1.32 20.00 6.94
N GLU A 93 -2.00 19.17 7.72
CA GLU A 93 -2.87 19.60 8.80
C GLU A 93 -2.03 20.14 9.99
N PRO A 94 -2.33 21.34 10.51
CA PRO A 94 -1.56 22.01 11.56
C PRO A 94 -1.71 21.37 12.96
#